data_AF-T2IC21-F1
#
_entry.id   AF-T2IC21-F1
#
_cell.length_a   1.000
_cell.length_b   1.000
_cell.length_c   1.000
_cell.angle_alpha   90.00
_cell.angle_beta   90.00
_cell.angle_gamma   90.00
#
_symmetry.space_group_name_H-M   'P 1'
#
loop_
_entity.id
_entity.type
_entity.pdbx_description
1 polymer ?
#
loop_
_entity_poly.entity_id
_entity_poly.type
_entity_poly.pdbx_seq_one_letter_code
_entity_poly.pdbx_strand_id
1 'polypeptide(L)'
;MDASRGNTVIMSCRIIRSRGYNPSTLRLKFGIEDGENYYKINTMQVRIYLDGQLKDPWTVVRGKLHTAALDIKNVNSVAIEVEYSEQAYTDHYFYIVDASMLFGTIEENKIYVSSPNNVPKEIIIENNVEESPSRTTQDVIEDTQNVIEEIDDLRQKVEEIWKVF
;
A
#
# COMPACT_ATOMS: atom_id res chain seq x y z
N MET A 1 -1.55 4.13 31.66
CA MET A 1 -1.08 4.52 30.32
C MET A 1 -1.69 3.53 29.36
N ASP A 2 -2.89 3.83 28.88
CA ASP A 2 -3.57 3.00 27.89
C ASP A 2 -2.99 3.32 26.51
N ALA A 3 -2.33 2.35 25.90
CA ALA A 3 -2.08 2.39 24.47
C ALA A 3 -3.45 2.25 23.79
N SER A 4 -3.93 3.33 23.17
CA SER A 4 -5.06 3.29 22.25
C SER A 4 -4.75 2.23 21.20
N ARG A 5 -5.31 1.04 21.35
CA ARG A 5 -5.19 -0.01 20.34
C ARG A 5 -5.88 0.52 19.09
N GLY A 6 -5.12 0.76 18.03
CA GLY A 6 -5.68 0.97 16.71
C GLY A 6 -6.69 -0.14 16.41
N ASN A 7 -7.76 0.19 15.72
CA ASN A 7 -8.74 -0.80 15.33
C ASN A 7 -8.12 -1.66 14.22
N THR A 8 -8.32 -2.98 14.31
CA THR A 8 -7.62 -3.94 13.47
C THR A 8 -8.60 -4.96 12.90
N VAL A 9 -8.47 -5.24 11.60
CA VAL A 9 -9.11 -6.38 10.95
C VAL A 9 -8.04 -7.37 10.53
N ILE A 10 -8.27 -8.65 10.82
CA ILE A 10 -7.35 -9.74 10.48
C ILE A 10 -8.07 -10.76 9.61
N MET A 11 -7.51 -11.03 8.44
CA MET A 11 -7.88 -12.16 7.59
C MET A 11 -6.75 -13.18 7.62
N SER A 12 -7.08 -14.46 7.83
CA SER A 12 -6.08 -15.53 7.78
C SER A 12 -6.57 -16.69 6.92
N CYS A 13 -5.63 -17.33 6.24
CA CYS A 13 -5.90 -18.51 5.44
C CYS A 13 -4.80 -19.56 5.62
N ARG A 14 -5.19 -20.82 5.39
CA ARG A 14 -4.28 -21.95 5.35
C ARG A 14 -3.95 -22.27 3.89
N ILE A 15 -2.67 -22.49 3.60
CA ILE A 15 -2.22 -22.99 2.31
C ILE A 15 -2.42 -24.51 2.27
N ILE A 16 -3.30 -24.97 1.37
CA ILE A 16 -3.51 -26.39 1.11
C ILE A 16 -2.75 -26.75 -0.16
N ARG A 17 -1.79 -27.67 -0.05
CA ARG A 17 -1.01 -28.18 -1.19
C ARG A 17 -1.53 -29.54 -1.60
N SER A 18 -1.84 -29.70 -2.89
CA SER A 18 -2.13 -31.00 -3.48
C SER A 18 -0.86 -31.59 -4.09
N ARG A 19 -0.79 -32.92 -4.22
CA ARG A 19 0.36 -33.60 -4.84
C ARG A 19 0.57 -33.06 -6.25
N GLY A 20 1.78 -32.58 -6.53
CA GLY A 20 2.15 -31.98 -7.83
C GLY A 20 1.83 -30.49 -7.97
N TYR A 21 1.13 -29.88 -6.99
CA TYR A 21 0.80 -28.45 -6.99
C TYR A 21 1.47 -27.77 -5.78
N ASN A 22 2.73 -27.38 -5.97
CA ASN A 22 3.53 -26.69 -4.96
C ASN A 22 3.81 -25.25 -5.40
N PRO A 23 2.89 -24.30 -5.15
CA PRO A 23 3.15 -22.90 -5.40
C PRO A 23 4.26 -22.40 -4.47
N SER A 24 5.07 -21.50 -5.01
CA SER A 24 6.24 -20.94 -4.34
C SER A 24 6.10 -19.45 -4.08
N THR A 25 5.15 -18.79 -4.72
CA THR A 25 4.91 -17.35 -4.55
C THR A 25 3.43 -17.08 -4.31
N LEU A 26 3.12 -16.26 -3.31
CA LEU A 26 1.82 -15.62 -3.18
C LEU A 26 1.94 -14.19 -3.67
N ARG A 27 1.19 -13.83 -4.71
CA ARG A 27 1.03 -12.46 -5.17
C ARG A 27 -0.25 -11.89 -4.60
N LEU A 28 -0.14 -10.73 -3.98
CA LEU A 28 -1.27 -9.95 -3.48
C LEU A 28 -1.26 -8.58 -4.16
N LYS A 29 -2.41 -8.12 -4.62
CA LYS A 29 -2.63 -6.73 -5.04
C LYS A 29 -3.74 -6.13 -4.21
N PHE A 30 -3.45 -5.05 -3.50
CA PHE A 30 -4.37 -4.47 -2.53
C PHE A 30 -4.22 -2.95 -2.44
N GLY A 31 -5.24 -2.28 -1.91
CA GLY A 31 -5.27 -0.83 -1.83
C GLY A 31 -6.37 -0.31 -0.91
N ILE A 32 -6.48 1.02 -0.87
CA ILE A 32 -7.55 1.75 -0.19
C ILE A 32 -8.43 2.41 -1.25
N GLU A 33 -9.75 2.25 -1.15
CA GLU A 33 -10.72 2.77 -2.12
C GLU A 33 -10.61 4.29 -2.25
N ASP A 34 -10.54 4.77 -3.50
CA ASP A 34 -10.55 6.19 -3.81
C ASP A 34 -11.94 6.62 -4.28
N GLY A 35 -12.76 6.99 -3.31
CA GLY A 35 -14.15 7.41 -3.52
C GLY A 35 -14.41 8.73 -2.80
N GLU A 36 -15.35 9.50 -3.32
CA GLU A 36 -15.62 10.84 -2.79
C GLU A 36 -15.95 10.76 -1.30
N ASN A 37 -16.81 9.85 -0.84
CA ASN A 37 -17.22 9.77 0.57
C ASN A 37 -16.15 9.34 1.60
N TYR A 38 -14.88 9.18 1.20
CA TYR A 38 -13.82 8.52 1.96
C TYR A 38 -12.71 9.47 2.47
N TYR A 39 -13.07 10.71 2.80
CA TYR A 39 -12.14 11.82 3.10
C TYR A 39 -11.27 11.68 4.35
N LYS A 40 -11.52 10.68 5.21
CA LYS A 40 -10.89 10.61 6.54
C LYS A 40 -9.68 9.69 6.62
N ILE A 41 -9.40 8.91 5.59
CA ILE A 41 -8.31 7.94 5.59
C ILE A 41 -7.40 8.19 4.40
N ASN A 42 -6.18 8.63 4.69
CA ASN A 42 -5.14 8.81 3.69
C ASN A 42 -4.17 7.63 3.66
N THR A 43 -3.98 6.96 4.81
CA THR A 43 -3.05 5.84 4.95
C THR A 43 -3.60 4.74 5.86
N MET A 44 -3.17 3.51 5.61
CA MET A 44 -3.37 2.35 6.49
C MET A 44 -2.08 1.57 6.64
N GLN A 45 -1.91 0.89 7.78
CA GLN A 45 -0.80 -0.05 7.97
C GLN A 45 -1.28 -1.46 7.66
N VAL A 46 -0.59 -2.13 6.74
CA VAL A 46 -0.85 -3.52 6.38
C VAL A 46 0.33 -4.36 6.82
N ARG A 47 0.07 -5.38 7.62
CA ARG A 47 1.06 -6.33 8.12
C ARG A 47 0.72 -7.71 7.56
N ILE A 48 1.71 -8.39 6.98
CA ILE A 48 1.52 -9.73 6.44
C ILE A 48 2.39 -10.70 7.22
N TYR A 49 1.79 -11.79 7.69
CA TYR A 49 2.43 -12.83 8.46
C TYR A 49 2.49 -14.12 7.66
N LEU A 50 3.66 -14.74 7.58
CA LEU A 50 3.86 -16.08 7.02
C LEU A 50 4.18 -17.03 8.18
N ASP A 51 3.30 -18.00 8.45
CA ASP A 51 3.41 -18.88 9.63
C ASP A 51 3.59 -18.12 10.95
N GLY A 52 2.88 -16.99 11.08
CA GLY A 52 2.94 -16.11 12.25
C GLY A 52 4.15 -15.18 12.30
N GLN A 53 5.09 -15.26 11.35
CA GLN A 53 6.23 -14.35 11.26
C GLN A 53 5.88 -13.13 10.41
N LEU A 54 5.97 -11.95 11.03
CA LEU A 54 5.76 -10.67 10.37
C LEU A 54 6.80 -10.45 9.26
N LYS A 55 6.33 -10.10 8.07
CA LYS A 55 7.13 -9.48 7.00
C LYS A 55 7.15 -7.96 7.17
N ASP A 56 7.96 -7.27 6.36
CA ASP A 56 8.05 -5.82 6.44
C ASP A 56 6.67 -5.17 6.30
N PRO A 57 6.27 -4.28 7.22
CA PRO A 57 4.96 -3.65 7.17
C PRO A 57 4.84 -2.71 5.98
N TRP A 58 3.66 -2.66 5.38
CA TRP A 58 3.35 -1.75 4.27
C TRP A 58 2.50 -0.58 4.76
N THR A 59 2.95 0.63 4.41
CA THR A 59 2.08 1.80 4.47
C THR A 59 1.35 1.89 3.14
N VAL A 60 0.04 1.66 3.16
CA VAL A 60 -0.83 1.76 1.99
C VAL A 60 -1.40 3.16 1.94
N VAL A 61 -1.32 3.81 0.78
CA VAL A 61 -1.83 5.17 0.57
C VAL A 61 -3.11 5.12 -0.27
N ARG A 62 -4.08 5.97 0.06
CA ARG A 62 -5.32 6.13 -0.72
C ARG A 62 -5.03 6.36 -2.21
N GLY A 63 -5.81 5.71 -3.07
CA GLY A 63 -5.68 5.80 -4.53
C GLY A 63 -4.47 5.07 -5.12
N LYS A 64 -3.60 4.48 -4.28
CA LYS A 64 -2.46 3.69 -4.73
C LYS A 64 -2.72 2.20 -4.57
N LEU A 65 -2.40 1.45 -5.62
CA LEU A 65 -2.41 0.00 -5.59
C LEU A 65 -1.02 -0.52 -5.23
N HIS A 66 -0.95 -1.37 -4.22
CA HIS A 66 0.27 -2.03 -3.80
C HIS A 66 0.28 -3.47 -4.29
N THR A 67 1.45 -3.95 -4.70
CA THR A 67 1.67 -5.37 -5.04
C THR A 67 2.72 -5.96 -4.10
N ALA A 68 2.38 -7.05 -3.43
CA ALA A 68 3.31 -7.85 -2.64
C ALA A 68 3.54 -9.20 -3.33
N ALA A 69 4.80 -9.62 -3.46
CA ALA A 69 5.19 -10.95 -3.89
C ALA A 69 5.92 -11.64 -2.73
N LEU A 70 5.33 -12.70 -2.19
CA LEU A 70 5.77 -13.35 -0.97
C LEU A 70 6.23 -14.77 -1.28
N ASP A 71 7.44 -15.16 -0.86
CA ASP A 71 7.89 -16.55 -0.93
C ASP A 71 7.09 -17.42 0.05
N ILE A 72 6.37 -18.39 -0.50
CA ILE A 72 5.53 -19.34 0.24
C ILE A 72 5.98 -20.79 0.06
N LYS A 73 7.20 -21.08 -0.45
CA LYS A 73 7.66 -22.46 -0.71
C LYS A 73 7.43 -23.40 0.46
N ASN A 74 7.73 -22.93 1.68
CA ASN A 74 7.64 -23.71 2.92
C ASN A 74 6.67 -23.11 3.95
N VAL A 75 5.71 -22.30 3.50
CA VAL A 75 4.76 -21.59 4.38
C VAL A 75 3.42 -22.33 4.44
N ASN A 76 2.81 -22.51 5.60
CA ASN A 76 1.53 -23.24 5.74
C ASN A 76 0.33 -22.32 5.95
N SER A 77 0.55 -21.09 6.37
CA SER A 77 -0.48 -20.13 6.70
C SER A 77 -0.04 -18.71 6.38
N VAL A 78 -1.01 -17.90 5.96
CA VAL A 78 -0.83 -16.48 5.72
C VAL A 78 -1.88 -15.73 6.49
N ALA A 79 -1.49 -14.68 7.19
CA ALA A 79 -2.42 -13.72 7.79
C ALA A 79 -2.10 -12.32 7.27
N ILE A 80 -3.16 -11.55 7.00
CA ILE A 80 -3.09 -10.15 6.61
C ILE A 80 -3.84 -9.38 7.69
N GLU A 81 -3.14 -8.49 8.34
CA GLU A 81 -3.66 -7.58 9.34
C GLU A 81 -3.67 -6.17 8.76
N VAL A 82 -4.80 -5.50 8.89
CA VAL A 82 -4.98 -4.11 8.48
C VAL A 82 -5.33 -3.29 9.71
N GLU A 83 -4.44 -2.37 10.05
CA GLU A 83 -4.63 -1.42 11.15
C GLU A 83 -5.07 -0.06 10.58
N TYR A 84 -6.09 0.51 11.20
CA TYR A 84 -6.67 1.80 10.84
C TYR A 84 -7.03 2.61 12.08
N SER A 85 -7.14 3.92 11.92
CA SER A 85 -7.45 4.85 13.02
C SER A 85 -8.95 4.85 13.37
N GLU A 86 -9.28 5.17 14.64
CA GLU A 86 -10.65 5.17 15.18
C GLU A 86 -11.64 6.11 14.45
N GLN A 87 -11.15 7.05 13.62
CA GLN A 87 -12.00 7.97 12.87
C GLN A 87 -12.57 7.36 11.56
N ALA A 88 -12.23 6.10 11.27
CA ALA A 88 -12.67 5.36 10.10
C ALA A 88 -13.89 4.47 10.43
N TYR A 89 -15.07 4.79 9.87
CA TYR A 89 -16.20 3.84 9.83
C TYR A 89 -15.92 2.77 8.78
N THR A 90 -15.49 1.57 9.20
CA THR A 90 -14.72 0.58 8.42
C THR A 90 -15.40 -0.12 7.26
N ASP A 91 -16.52 0.37 6.78
CA ASP A 91 -17.38 -0.52 6.03
C ASP A 91 -16.83 -0.84 4.63
N HIS A 92 -15.95 -0.02 4.01
CA HIS A 92 -15.56 -0.24 2.60
C HIS A 92 -14.15 0.23 2.15
N TYR A 93 -13.16 0.40 3.03
CA TYR A 93 -11.91 1.05 2.60
C TYR A 93 -10.83 0.13 2.01
N PHE A 94 -10.51 -0.98 2.67
CA PHE A 94 -9.40 -1.84 2.24
C PHE A 94 -9.90 -2.95 1.31
N TYR A 95 -9.26 -3.12 0.16
CA TYR A 95 -9.61 -4.16 -0.79
C TYR A 95 -8.38 -4.95 -1.26
N ILE A 96 -8.61 -6.22 -1.58
CA ILE A 96 -7.65 -7.09 -2.28
C ILE A 96 -8.24 -7.39 -3.66
N VAL A 97 -7.61 -6.88 -4.73
CA VAL A 97 -8.07 -7.06 -6.12
C VAL A 97 -7.58 -8.37 -6.71
N ASP A 98 -6.37 -8.79 -6.33
CA ASP A 98 -5.78 -10.04 -6.80
C ASP A 98 -5.09 -10.75 -5.63
N ALA A 99 -5.38 -12.04 -5.49
CA ALA A 99 -4.68 -12.94 -4.60
C ALA A 99 -4.44 -14.25 -5.36
N SER A 100 -3.21 -14.43 -5.83
CA SER A 100 -2.85 -15.53 -6.72
C SER A 100 -1.62 -16.28 -6.23
N MET A 101 -1.71 -17.61 -6.25
CA MET A 101 -0.58 -18.49 -5.99
C MET A 101 0.10 -18.83 -7.32
N LEU A 102 1.41 -18.58 -7.40
CA LEU A 102 2.22 -18.72 -8.60
C LEU A 102 3.31 -19.77 -8.40
N PHE A 103 3.71 -20.39 -9.52
CA PHE A 103 4.83 -21.32 -9.61
C PHE A 103 6.08 -20.61 -10.10
N GLY A 104 7.21 -20.81 -9.42
CA GLY A 104 8.51 -20.24 -9.81
C GLY A 104 9.26 -19.51 -8.70
N THR A 105 10.53 -19.18 -8.94
CA THR A 105 11.37 -18.49 -7.96
C THR A 105 11.19 -16.97 -8.09
N ILE A 106 11.11 -16.27 -6.95
CA ILE A 106 11.24 -14.81 -6.90
C ILE A 106 12.74 -14.54 -6.96
N GLU A 107 13.22 -13.98 -8.07
CA GLU A 107 14.48 -13.23 -8.09
C GLU A 107 14.07 -11.75 -8.08
N GLU A 108 14.80 -10.88 -7.38
CA GLU A 108 14.44 -9.48 -7.11
C GLU A 108 13.66 -8.81 -8.27
N ASN A 109 12.42 -8.40 -7.99
CA ASN A 109 11.44 -7.78 -8.90
C ASN A 109 11.00 -8.58 -10.15
N LYS A 110 11.32 -9.88 -10.25
CA LYS A 110 10.94 -10.75 -11.37
C LYS A 110 10.29 -12.04 -10.90
N ILE A 111 9.14 -12.38 -11.50
CA ILE A 111 8.51 -13.70 -11.34
C ILE A 111 8.72 -14.48 -12.63
N TYR A 112 9.38 -15.62 -12.54
CA TYR A 112 9.47 -16.59 -13.63
C TYR A 112 8.37 -17.63 -13.48
N VAL A 113 7.32 -17.56 -14.30
CA VAL A 113 6.25 -18.56 -14.26
C VAL A 113 6.66 -19.78 -15.08
N SER A 114 6.73 -20.95 -14.45
CA SER A 114 6.88 -22.22 -15.17
C SER A 114 5.55 -22.61 -15.83
N SER A 115 5.53 -22.55 -17.15
CA SER A 115 4.42 -23.06 -17.97
C SER A 115 4.60 -24.56 -18.23
N PRO A 116 3.52 -25.37 -18.33
CA PRO A 116 3.59 -26.79 -18.70
C PRO A 116 4.26 -27.07 -20.06
N ASN A 117 4.51 -26.03 -20.88
CA ASN A 117 5.19 -26.13 -22.17
C ASN A 117 6.69 -25.77 -22.11
N ASN A 118 7.34 -25.75 -20.95
CA ASN A 118 8.79 -25.49 -20.79
C ASN A 118 9.30 -24.16 -21.36
N VAL A 119 8.44 -23.18 -21.62
CA VAL A 119 8.85 -21.80 -21.95
C VAL A 119 8.66 -20.95 -20.71
N PRO A 120 9.74 -20.51 -20.03
CA PRO A 120 9.65 -19.56 -18.93
C PRO A 120 9.03 -18.26 -19.46
N LYS A 121 7.91 -17.84 -18.86
CA LYS A 121 7.39 -16.48 -19.10
C LYS A 121 7.91 -15.58 -18.00
N GLU A 122 8.75 -14.62 -18.36
CA GLU A 122 9.17 -13.54 -17.48
C GLU A 122 7.96 -12.63 -17.24
N ILE A 123 7.59 -12.46 -15.98
CA ILE A 123 6.66 -11.42 -15.54
C ILE A 123 7.49 -10.42 -14.77
N ILE A 124 7.70 -9.25 -15.37
CA ILE A 124 8.30 -8.10 -14.71
C ILE A 124 7.28 -7.60 -13.69
N ILE A 125 7.63 -7.60 -12.40
CA ILE A 125 6.87 -6.84 -11.41
C ILE A 125 7.33 -5.40 -11.59
N GLU A 126 6.58 -4.62 -12.33
CA GLU A 126 6.69 -3.17 -12.23
C GLU A 126 6.23 -2.78 -10.83
N ASN A 127 7.19 -2.69 -9.91
CA ASN A 127 7.06 -1.78 -8.80
C ASN A 127 7.09 -0.38 -9.42
N ASN A 128 5.98 0.06 -9.98
CA ASN A 128 5.71 1.49 -10.10
C ASN A 128 5.47 1.99 -8.67
N VAL A 129 6.53 1.99 -7.87
CA VAL A 129 6.84 3.22 -7.16
C VAL A 129 7.05 4.16 -8.33
N GLU A 130 6.01 4.90 -8.71
CA GLU A 130 6.28 6.23 -9.24
C GLU A 130 7.23 6.83 -8.21
N GLU A 131 8.53 6.80 -8.50
CA GLU A 131 9.42 7.83 -8.02
C GLU A 131 8.73 9.09 -8.52
N SER A 132 7.91 9.68 -7.66
CA SER A 132 7.54 11.07 -7.79
C SER A 132 8.86 11.76 -8.14
N PRO A 133 8.93 12.48 -9.28
CA PRO A 133 10.18 13.04 -9.76
C PRO A 133 10.85 13.67 -8.56
N SER A 134 12.05 13.19 -8.25
CA SER A 134 12.75 13.60 -7.03
C SER A 134 12.83 15.10 -7.06
N ARG A 135 11.96 15.77 -6.29
CA ARG A 135 11.90 17.22 -6.25
C ARG A 135 13.29 17.67 -5.89
N THR A 136 13.91 18.43 -6.77
CA THR A 136 15.18 19.04 -6.46
C THR A 136 14.95 20.02 -5.31
N THR A 137 16.00 20.32 -4.55
CA THR A 137 15.93 21.36 -3.52
C THR A 137 15.42 22.68 -4.09
N GLN A 138 15.63 22.94 -5.40
CA GLN A 138 15.12 24.12 -6.09
C GLN A 138 13.60 24.08 -6.27
N ASP A 139 13.03 22.94 -6.65
CA ASP A 139 11.56 22.82 -6.81
C ASP A 139 10.84 23.07 -5.48
N VAL A 140 11.39 22.55 -4.37
CA VAL A 140 10.85 22.79 -3.02
C VAL A 140 10.97 24.27 -2.62
N ILE A 141 12.06 24.93 -3.01
CA ILE A 141 12.26 26.37 -2.73
C ILE A 141 11.27 27.22 -3.53
N GLU A 142 11.04 26.91 -4.81
CA GLU A 142 10.10 27.63 -5.67
C GLU A 142 8.66 27.50 -5.17
N ASP A 143 8.23 26.28 -4.82
CA ASP A 143 6.90 26.07 -4.24
C ASP A 143 6.73 26.79 -2.89
N THR A 144 7.79 26.80 -2.07
CA THR A 144 7.76 27.51 -0.79
C THR A 144 7.65 29.03 -0.99
N GLN A 145 8.31 29.58 -2.02
CA GLN A 145 8.21 31.00 -2.37
C GLN A 145 6.82 31.36 -2.86
N ASN A 146 6.22 30.53 -3.73
CA ASN A 146 4.85 30.75 -4.21
C ASN A 146 3.83 30.76 -3.07
N VAL A 147 3.97 29.85 -2.10
CA VAL A 147 3.09 29.80 -0.91
C VAL A 147 3.29 31.03 -0.01
N ILE A 148 4.52 31.53 0.13
CA ILE A 148 4.80 32.75 0.91
C ILE A 148 4.13 33.97 0.26
N GLU A 149 4.20 34.10 -1.08
CA GLU A 149 3.55 35.20 -1.80
C GLU A 149 2.02 35.16 -1.66
N GLU A 150 1.41 33.96 -1.73
CA GLU A 150 -0.04 33.80 -1.49
C GLU A 150 -0.44 34.17 -0.05
N ILE A 151 0.38 33.81 0.95
CA ILE A 151 0.13 34.17 2.35
C ILE A 151 0.23 35.68 2.57
N ASP A 152 1.19 36.35 1.93
CA ASP A 152 1.36 37.81 2.04
C ASP A 152 0.21 38.57 1.36
N ASP A 153 -0.27 38.13 0.20
CA ASP A 153 -1.46 38.69 -0.46
C ASP A 153 -2.72 38.52 0.41
N LEU A 154 -2.89 37.35 1.03
CA LEU A 154 -4.00 37.11 1.96
C LEU A 154 -3.89 37.99 3.22
N ARG A 155 -2.69 38.19 3.76
CA ARG A 155 -2.46 39.09 4.90
C ARG A 155 -2.85 40.53 4.56
N GLN A 156 -2.44 41.02 3.38
CA GLN A 156 -2.77 42.37 2.94
C GLN A 156 -4.29 42.56 2.77
N LYS A 157 -4.98 41.57 2.19
CA LYS A 157 -6.45 41.58 2.08
C LYS A 157 -7.14 41.59 3.44
N VAL A 158 -6.64 40.85 4.42
CA VAL A 158 -7.17 40.87 5.79
C VAL A 158 -6.95 42.23 6.46
N GLU A 159 -5.77 42.85 6.29
CA GLU A 159 -5.52 44.19 6.82
C GLU A 159 -6.41 45.26 6.19
N GLU A 160 -6.71 45.16 4.89
CA GLU A 160 -7.67 46.05 4.23
C GLU A 160 -9.08 45.90 4.78
N ILE A 161 -9.53 44.66 5.03
CA ILE A 161 -10.83 44.40 5.65
C ILE A 161 -10.90 44.99 7.07
N TRP A 162 -9.82 44.86 7.84
CA TRP A 162 -9.75 45.39 9.21
C TRP A 162 -9.70 46.91 9.29
N LYS A 163 -9.30 47.62 8.23
CA LYS A 163 -9.35 49.10 8.16
C LYS A 163 -10.75 49.66 7.93
N VAL A 164 -11.73 48.81 7.59
CA VAL A 164 -13.12 49.18 7.31
C VAL A 164 -14.03 49.01 8.55
N PHE A 165 -13.51 48.43 9.64
CA PHE A 165 -14.16 48.32 10.95
C PHE A 165 -13.55 49.29 11.96
#